data_AF-A0A838I6S0-F1
#
_entry.id   AF-A0A838I6S0-F1
#
_cell.length_a   1.000
_cell.length_b   1.000
_cell.length_c   1.000
_cell.angle_alpha   90.00
_cell.angle_beta   90.00
_cell.angle_gamma   90.00
#
_symmetry.space_group_name_H-M   'P 1'
#
loop_
_entity.id
_entity.type
_entity.pdbx_description
1 polymer ?
#
loop_
_entity_poly.entity_id
_entity_poly.type
_entity_poly.pdbx_seq_one_letter_code
_entity_poly.pdbx_strand_id
1 'polypeptide(L)'
;MILPCPIYRRTIASLALGFCLMGSTLRGAENISPLGQTPDWPALEMFQETMTRDEFVAALQNVYAPRGVAADLIQIEAETVRFLIDREGGKWFTLRFAPNEQSHTRVVTPCKRVVPSFPVIKGRELEGLKIALDPGHIGGKWAQMEERWFQVGDSQPIQEGDMTLLVAKLVAPKLRRLGATVSLVRSQNVPVTTKRPDDLREVAKAILRRAGVEQPRDDFAGPDDQEKDKTVRWQSEILFYRNSEIRERARIVNEEMKPDLVLCLHFNAESWDDPKSPRLIDRNHLHMLVNGSYLPPELAFDDVRFEMLRRLLSRTHEDELPLAEKSALALTRRTQLPPYEYTTENVT
;
A
#
# COMPACT_ATOMS: atom_id res chain seq x y z
N MET A 1 -41.69 62.03 53.96
CA MET A 1 -41.06 63.32 53.58
C MET A 1 -39.56 63.09 53.50
N ILE A 2 -38.78 63.39 52.47
CA ILE A 2 -38.94 63.96 51.13
C ILE A 2 -37.70 63.46 50.35
N LEU A 3 -37.88 62.99 49.12
CA LEU A 3 -36.89 62.73 48.06
C LEU A 3 -36.30 64.09 47.55
N PRO A 4 -35.13 64.20 46.86
CA PRO A 4 -34.96 63.62 45.50
C PRO A 4 -33.53 63.28 44.98
N CYS A 5 -33.54 62.65 43.80
CA CYS A 5 -32.50 62.24 42.82
C CYS A 5 -31.59 63.40 42.31
N PRO A 6 -30.49 63.19 41.51
CA PRO A 6 -30.48 62.47 40.21
C PRO A 6 -29.19 61.71 39.72
N ILE A 7 -29.42 60.66 38.92
CA ILE A 7 -28.86 60.27 37.60
C ILE A 7 -27.38 60.59 37.24
N TYR A 8 -26.55 59.55 36.95
CA TYR A 8 -25.92 59.36 35.61
C TYR A 8 -25.35 57.94 35.39
N ARG A 9 -25.42 57.52 34.13
CA ARG A 9 -25.17 56.19 33.54
C ARG A 9 -23.70 55.76 33.55
N ARG A 10 -23.46 54.43 33.60
CA ARG A 10 -22.52 53.75 32.68
C ARG A 10 -22.85 52.25 32.55
N THR A 11 -23.29 51.90 31.35
CA THR A 11 -23.36 50.58 30.73
C THR A 11 -21.95 49.97 30.63
N ILE A 12 -21.82 48.64 30.75
CA ILE A 12 -20.86 47.71 30.07
C ILE A 12 -21.21 46.32 30.63
N ALA A 13 -22.08 45.58 29.94
CA ALA A 13 -21.76 44.54 28.96
C ALA A 13 -21.39 43.20 29.61
N SER A 14 -22.38 42.31 29.61
CA SER A 14 -22.27 40.88 29.90
C SER A 14 -21.27 40.23 28.95
N LEU A 15 -20.13 39.75 29.47
CA LEU A 15 -19.30 38.76 28.78
C LEU A 15 -19.80 37.38 29.18
N ALA A 16 -20.77 36.88 28.42
CA ALA A 16 -21.03 35.45 28.36
C ALA A 16 -19.77 34.79 27.78
N LEU A 17 -19.04 34.08 28.63
CA LEU A 17 -17.93 33.23 28.21
C LEU A 17 -18.56 32.05 27.44
N GLY A 18 -18.74 32.24 26.14
CA GLY A 18 -19.14 31.18 25.23
C GLY A 18 -18.04 30.14 25.21
N PHE A 19 -18.27 29.04 25.92
CA PHE A 19 -17.52 27.81 25.78
C PHE A 19 -17.72 27.36 24.33
N CYS A 20 -16.76 27.66 23.46
CA CYS A 20 -16.65 26.99 22.17
C CYS A 20 -16.34 25.52 22.48
N LEU A 21 -17.39 24.73 22.62
CA LEU A 21 -17.35 23.31 22.33
C LEU A 21 -16.85 23.21 20.89
N MET A 22 -15.53 23.08 20.71
CA MET A 22 -15.01 22.41 19.53
C MET A 22 -15.68 21.05 19.57
N GLY A 23 -16.70 20.90 18.73
CA GLY A 23 -17.29 19.61 18.45
C GLY A 23 -16.15 18.72 18.00
N SER A 24 -15.68 17.87 18.89
CA SER A 24 -15.12 16.59 18.52
C SER A 24 -16.22 15.94 17.70
N THR A 25 -16.16 16.12 16.38
CA THR A 25 -16.84 15.23 15.45
C THR A 25 -16.35 13.86 15.87
N LEU A 26 -17.23 13.08 16.49
CA LEU A 26 -17.08 11.65 16.62
C LEU A 26 -16.85 11.17 15.19
N ARG A 27 -15.57 11.02 14.81
CA ARG A 27 -15.18 10.33 13.59
C ARG A 27 -15.65 8.91 13.85
N GLY A 28 -16.69 8.49 13.14
CA GLY A 28 -17.15 7.10 13.18
C GLY A 28 -15.96 6.19 12.96
N ALA A 29 -15.91 5.07 13.67
CA ALA A 29 -14.72 4.22 13.71
C ALA A 29 -14.34 3.76 12.29
N GLU A 30 -13.32 4.39 11.72
CA GLU A 30 -12.74 4.01 10.43
C GLU A 30 -12.22 2.58 10.54
N ASN A 31 -12.58 1.72 9.58
CA ASN A 31 -12.06 0.36 9.54
C ASN A 31 -10.71 0.37 8.81
N ILE A 32 -9.66 0.78 9.53
CA ILE A 32 -8.31 0.95 8.99
C ILE A 32 -7.50 -0.33 9.15
N SER A 33 -6.72 -0.68 8.12
CA SER A 33 -5.80 -1.81 8.19
C SER A 33 -4.68 -1.57 9.23
N PRO A 34 -3.95 -2.59 9.70
CA PRO A 34 -2.91 -2.40 10.70
C PRO A 34 -1.84 -1.38 10.28
N LEU A 35 -1.63 -0.38 11.15
CA LEU A 35 -0.77 0.80 10.93
C LEU A 35 -1.15 1.64 9.69
N GLY A 36 -2.38 1.49 9.20
CA GLY A 36 -2.93 2.29 8.11
C GLY A 36 -3.14 3.75 8.48
N GLN A 37 -3.34 4.55 7.44
CA GLN A 37 -3.64 5.97 7.57
C GLN A 37 -5.12 6.20 7.27
N THR A 38 -5.70 7.16 7.97
CA THR A 38 -7.04 7.66 7.65
C THR A 38 -7.07 8.15 6.19
N PRO A 39 -8.03 7.66 5.37
CA PRO A 39 -8.23 8.16 4.02
C PRO A 39 -8.54 9.65 3.97
N ASP A 40 -7.92 10.36 3.02
CA ASP A 40 -8.30 11.72 2.65
C ASP A 40 -9.38 11.68 1.56
N TRP A 41 -10.59 11.26 1.91
CA TRP A 41 -11.72 11.15 0.97
C TRP A 41 -11.96 12.44 0.15
N PRO A 42 -11.88 13.66 0.72
CA PRO A 42 -11.97 14.90 -0.06
C PRO A 42 -10.97 15.02 -1.20
N ALA A 43 -9.80 14.37 -1.13
CA ALA A 43 -8.84 14.37 -2.23
C ALA A 43 -9.39 13.74 -3.52
N LEU A 44 -10.46 12.92 -3.43
CA LEU A 44 -11.11 12.34 -4.60
C LEU A 44 -11.96 13.34 -5.39
N GLU A 45 -12.26 14.52 -4.84
CA GLU A 45 -13.05 15.56 -5.54
C GLU A 45 -12.41 16.02 -6.85
N MET A 46 -11.08 15.93 -6.94
CA MET A 46 -10.38 16.29 -8.19
C MET A 46 -10.73 15.38 -9.37
N PHE A 47 -11.36 14.22 -9.13
CA PHE A 47 -11.75 13.25 -10.16
C PHE A 47 -13.20 13.36 -10.62
N GLN A 48 -13.98 14.29 -10.08
CA GLN A 48 -15.36 14.52 -10.53
C GLN A 48 -15.42 14.73 -12.05
N GLU A 49 -16.31 14.02 -12.73
CA GLU A 49 -16.55 14.17 -14.18
C GLU A 49 -15.30 13.89 -15.04
N THR A 50 -14.41 12.99 -14.58
CA THR A 50 -13.16 12.68 -15.31
C THR A 50 -13.07 11.24 -15.81
N MET A 51 -14.07 10.42 -15.50
CA MET A 51 -14.20 9.04 -15.96
C MET A 51 -15.67 8.74 -16.27
N THR A 52 -15.93 8.05 -17.38
CA THR A 52 -17.27 7.55 -17.72
C THR A 52 -17.64 6.43 -16.77
N ARG A 53 -18.93 6.13 -16.69
CA ARG A 53 -19.40 4.93 -15.99
C ARG A 53 -18.76 3.65 -16.53
N ASP A 54 -18.68 3.51 -17.85
CA ASP A 54 -18.21 2.29 -18.49
C ASP A 54 -16.71 2.07 -18.27
N GLU A 55 -15.89 3.12 -18.36
CA GLU A 55 -14.47 3.07 -17.98
C GLU A 55 -14.30 2.65 -16.51
N PHE A 56 -15.08 3.25 -15.60
CA PHE A 56 -15.00 2.94 -14.18
C PHE A 56 -15.34 1.48 -13.90
N VAL A 57 -16.46 0.99 -14.46
CA VAL A 57 -16.91 -0.39 -14.30
C VAL A 57 -15.89 -1.36 -14.90
N ALA A 58 -15.38 -1.08 -16.10
CA ALA A 58 -14.39 -1.93 -16.75
C ALA A 58 -13.08 -2.01 -15.94
N ALA A 59 -12.56 -0.88 -15.44
CA ALA A 59 -11.36 -0.87 -14.61
C ALA A 59 -11.60 -1.61 -13.28
N LEU A 60 -12.75 -1.36 -12.63
CA LEU A 60 -13.09 -2.02 -11.38
C LEU A 60 -13.21 -3.54 -11.57
N GLN A 61 -13.93 -4.02 -12.58
CA GLN A 61 -14.22 -5.45 -12.75
C GLN A 61 -13.08 -6.24 -13.40
N ASN A 62 -12.25 -5.61 -14.24
CA ASN A 62 -11.23 -6.37 -14.98
C ASN A 62 -9.82 -6.21 -14.38
N VAL A 63 -9.59 -5.18 -13.58
CA VAL A 63 -8.26 -4.87 -13.05
C VAL A 63 -8.24 -4.89 -11.53
N TYR A 64 -9.12 -4.13 -10.87
CA TYR A 64 -8.97 -3.87 -9.44
C TYR A 64 -9.73 -4.83 -8.53
N ALA A 65 -10.95 -5.21 -8.88
CA ALA A 65 -11.83 -6.06 -8.07
C ALA A 65 -12.59 -7.08 -8.93
N PRO A 66 -11.89 -7.97 -9.66
CA PRO A 66 -12.52 -8.98 -10.52
C PRO A 66 -13.36 -10.02 -9.76
N ARG A 67 -13.19 -10.08 -8.43
CA ARG A 67 -14.01 -10.92 -7.54
C ARG A 67 -15.17 -10.16 -6.92
N GLY A 68 -15.45 -8.98 -7.44
CA GLY A 68 -16.52 -8.11 -6.98
C GLY A 68 -16.14 -7.28 -5.76
N VAL A 69 -17.00 -6.31 -5.48
CA VAL A 69 -16.99 -5.48 -4.29
C VAL A 69 -18.38 -5.52 -3.69
N ALA A 70 -18.48 -5.49 -2.37
CA ALA A 70 -19.76 -5.50 -1.70
C ALA A 70 -20.54 -4.20 -2.00
N ALA A 71 -21.83 -4.34 -2.32
CA ALA A 71 -22.69 -3.22 -2.73
C ALA A 71 -22.98 -2.22 -1.60
N ASP A 72 -22.72 -2.61 -0.35
CA ASP A 72 -22.74 -1.74 0.82
C ASP A 72 -21.45 -0.91 0.98
N LEU A 73 -20.42 -1.17 0.16
CA LEU A 73 -19.19 -0.38 0.11
C LEU A 73 -19.10 0.53 -1.12
N ILE A 74 -19.55 0.05 -2.28
CA ILE A 74 -19.55 0.79 -3.55
C ILE A 74 -20.89 0.61 -4.25
N GLN A 75 -21.57 1.73 -4.54
CA GLN A 75 -22.86 1.76 -5.24
C GLN A 75 -22.71 2.49 -6.57
N ILE A 76 -22.85 1.75 -7.67
CA ILE A 76 -22.72 2.30 -9.03
C ILE A 76 -24.12 2.59 -9.57
N GLU A 77 -24.40 3.85 -9.84
CA GLU A 77 -25.65 4.34 -10.43
C GLU A 77 -25.44 4.71 -11.91
N ALA A 78 -26.41 5.37 -12.55
CA ALA A 78 -26.30 5.79 -13.96
C ALA A 78 -25.29 6.93 -14.16
N GLU A 79 -25.42 7.99 -13.37
CA GLU A 79 -24.59 9.22 -13.50
C GLU A 79 -23.55 9.36 -12.38
N THR A 80 -23.62 8.51 -11.36
CA THR A 80 -22.74 8.61 -10.19
C THR A 80 -22.28 7.26 -9.69
N VAL A 81 -21.21 7.27 -8.89
CA VAL A 81 -20.84 6.17 -8.01
C VAL A 81 -20.63 6.71 -6.60
N ARG A 82 -21.11 5.96 -5.61
CA ARG A 82 -21.01 6.31 -4.20
C ARG A 82 -20.09 5.33 -3.50
N PHE A 83 -19.21 5.84 -2.63
CA PHE A 83 -18.32 5.04 -1.79
C PHE A 83 -18.66 5.27 -0.32
N LEU A 84 -18.78 4.20 0.46
CA LEU A 84 -18.98 4.32 1.90
C LEU A 84 -17.70 4.90 2.52
N ILE A 85 -17.81 5.97 3.31
CA ILE A 85 -16.67 6.64 3.95
C ILE A 85 -16.79 6.69 5.48
N ASP A 86 -17.98 6.39 6.01
CA ASP A 86 -18.26 6.33 7.44
C ASP A 86 -19.35 5.28 7.68
N ARG A 87 -18.97 4.12 8.19
CA ARG A 87 -19.88 2.98 8.43
C ARG A 87 -20.92 3.28 9.51
N GLU A 88 -20.48 3.88 10.62
CA GLU A 88 -21.33 4.18 11.77
C GLU A 88 -22.27 5.36 11.48
N GLY A 89 -21.75 6.38 10.81
CA GLY A 89 -22.53 7.56 10.42
C GLY A 89 -23.31 7.39 9.10
N GLY A 90 -23.16 6.26 8.40
CA GLY A 90 -23.78 6.01 7.10
C GLY A 90 -23.43 7.04 6.04
N LYS A 91 -22.24 7.64 6.09
CA LYS A 91 -21.84 8.69 5.14
C LYS A 91 -21.19 8.10 3.88
N TRP A 92 -21.49 8.74 2.77
CA TRP A 92 -21.01 8.35 1.45
C TRP A 92 -20.32 9.53 0.77
N PHE A 93 -19.19 9.25 0.11
CA PHE A 93 -18.63 10.12 -0.91
C PHE A 93 -19.34 9.84 -2.24
N THR A 94 -19.67 10.86 -3.01
CA THR A 94 -20.33 10.70 -4.32
C THR A 94 -19.46 11.28 -5.42
N LEU A 95 -19.07 10.43 -6.37
CA LEU A 95 -18.36 10.81 -7.59
C LEU A 95 -19.36 10.83 -8.75
N ARG A 96 -19.40 11.91 -9.53
CA ARG A 96 -20.15 12.03 -10.77
C ARG A 96 -19.30 11.51 -11.93
N PHE A 97 -19.88 10.65 -12.74
CA PHE A 97 -19.30 10.30 -14.03
C PHE A 97 -19.39 11.49 -14.96
N ALA A 98 -18.49 11.56 -15.95
CA ALA A 98 -18.76 12.48 -17.06
C ALA A 98 -19.62 11.80 -18.13
N PRO A 99 -20.39 12.59 -18.87
CA PRO A 99 -21.50 12.08 -19.67
C PRO A 99 -21.04 11.33 -20.93
N ASN A 100 -19.84 11.60 -21.44
CA ASN A 100 -19.27 10.92 -22.61
C ASN A 100 -17.76 11.14 -22.71
N GLU A 101 -17.08 10.26 -23.45
CA GLU A 101 -15.62 10.30 -23.68
C GLU A 101 -15.11 11.67 -24.17
N GLN A 102 -15.90 12.42 -24.95
CA GLN A 102 -15.49 13.73 -25.49
C GLN A 102 -15.57 14.87 -24.46
N SER A 103 -16.23 14.65 -23.32
CA SER A 103 -16.49 15.67 -22.30
C SER A 103 -15.59 15.59 -21.07
N HIS A 104 -14.73 14.56 -20.96
CA HIS A 104 -13.86 14.41 -19.79
C HIS A 104 -12.69 15.39 -19.82
N THR A 105 -12.60 16.23 -18.80
CA THR A 105 -11.33 16.87 -18.43
C THR A 105 -10.40 15.79 -17.87
N ARG A 106 -9.36 15.41 -18.61
CA ARG A 106 -8.35 14.47 -18.11
C ARG A 106 -7.64 15.11 -16.92
N VAL A 107 -7.81 14.58 -15.71
CA VAL A 107 -7.04 15.04 -14.55
C VAL A 107 -5.58 14.73 -14.82
N VAL A 108 -4.75 15.76 -14.89
CA VAL A 108 -3.31 15.59 -14.72
C VAL A 108 -3.10 15.34 -13.23
N THR A 109 -3.15 14.06 -12.83
CA THR A 109 -2.81 13.72 -11.45
C THR A 109 -1.37 14.13 -11.17
N PRO A 110 -1.02 14.54 -9.94
CA PRO A 110 0.33 15.00 -9.61
C PRO A 110 1.43 14.00 -9.99
N CYS A 111 1.10 12.71 -10.08
CA CYS A 111 2.00 11.63 -10.49
C CYS A 111 2.05 11.39 -12.01
N LYS A 112 1.02 11.79 -12.77
CA LYS A 112 1.08 11.81 -14.24
C LYS A 112 1.67 13.14 -14.66
N ARG A 113 2.99 13.28 -14.54
CA ARG A 113 3.68 14.28 -15.37
C ARG A 113 3.33 13.88 -16.81
N VAL A 114 2.78 14.81 -17.61
CA VAL A 114 2.70 14.61 -19.06
C VAL A 114 4.11 14.24 -19.47
N VAL A 115 4.34 12.96 -19.75
CA VAL A 115 5.66 12.44 -20.04
C VAL A 115 6.08 13.20 -21.28
N PRO A 116 7.03 14.15 -21.21
CA PRO A 116 7.59 14.70 -22.43
C PRO A 116 8.15 13.49 -23.15
N SER A 117 7.81 13.30 -24.42
CA SER A 117 8.35 12.21 -25.23
C SER A 117 9.84 12.05 -24.89
N PHE A 118 10.21 10.99 -24.17
CA PHE A 118 11.59 10.85 -23.75
C PHE A 118 12.42 10.79 -25.03
N PRO A 119 13.44 11.65 -25.20
CA PRO A 119 14.26 11.59 -26.40
C PRO A 119 14.91 10.21 -26.42
N VAL A 120 14.59 9.41 -27.43
CA VAL A 120 15.22 8.10 -27.62
C VAL A 120 16.63 8.35 -28.15
N ILE A 121 17.56 8.54 -27.23
CA ILE A 121 18.98 8.69 -27.53
C ILE A 121 19.57 7.28 -27.56
N LYS A 122 20.14 6.88 -28.70
CA LYS A 122 20.78 5.58 -28.84
C LYS A 122 21.88 5.40 -27.77
N GLY A 123 21.80 4.32 -27.01
CA GLY A 123 22.68 4.02 -25.86
C GLY A 123 22.32 4.76 -24.56
N ARG A 124 21.29 5.62 -24.58
CA ARG A 124 20.72 6.33 -23.42
C ARG A 124 19.19 6.31 -23.50
N GLU A 125 18.62 5.15 -23.75
CA GLU A 125 17.18 4.96 -24.01
C GLU A 125 16.28 5.32 -22.81
N LEU A 126 16.84 5.43 -21.60
CA LEU A 126 16.15 5.79 -20.37
C LEU A 126 16.49 7.21 -19.88
N GLU A 127 17.03 8.06 -20.76
CA GLU A 127 17.40 9.42 -20.42
C GLU A 127 16.23 10.20 -19.81
N GLY A 128 16.47 10.78 -18.63
CA GLY A 128 15.49 11.62 -17.93
C GLY A 128 14.48 10.85 -17.08
N LEU A 129 14.46 9.51 -17.13
CA LEU A 129 13.58 8.69 -16.30
C LEU A 129 14.16 8.53 -14.88
N LYS A 130 13.33 8.76 -13.87
CA LYS A 130 13.66 8.48 -12.46
C LYS A 130 13.12 7.11 -12.06
N ILE A 131 14.00 6.19 -11.72
CA ILE A 131 13.64 4.83 -11.29
C ILE A 131 14.05 4.65 -9.83
N ALA A 132 13.11 4.24 -8.99
CA ALA A 132 13.41 3.70 -7.66
C ALA A 132 13.47 2.17 -7.74
N LEU A 133 14.55 1.58 -7.22
CA LEU A 133 14.62 0.15 -6.98
C LEU A 133 14.30 -0.10 -5.51
N ASP A 134 13.27 -0.88 -5.22
CA ASP A 134 12.93 -1.35 -3.88
C ASP A 134 13.31 -2.82 -3.74
N PRO A 135 14.49 -3.13 -3.18
CA PRO A 135 14.83 -4.51 -2.88
C PRO A 135 14.00 -5.01 -1.69
N GLY A 136 13.10 -5.96 -1.95
CA GLY A 136 12.18 -6.56 -0.97
C GLY A 136 12.90 -7.14 0.24
N HIS A 137 12.19 -7.22 1.37
CA HIS A 137 12.70 -7.68 2.68
C HIS A 137 13.86 -6.85 3.22
N ILE A 138 14.25 -7.08 4.48
CA ILE A 138 15.35 -6.37 5.14
C ILE A 138 16.66 -7.16 4.97
N GLY A 139 16.65 -8.46 5.27
CA GLY A 139 17.83 -9.31 5.19
C GLY A 139 18.75 -9.25 6.41
N GLY A 140 19.95 -9.82 6.28
CA GLY A 140 20.98 -9.91 7.31
C GLY A 140 20.45 -10.59 8.57
N LYS A 141 20.63 -9.95 9.73
CA LYS A 141 20.14 -10.48 11.01
C LYS A 141 18.61 -10.53 11.13
N TRP A 142 17.88 -9.84 10.25
CA TRP A 142 16.41 -9.78 10.27
C TRP A 142 15.76 -10.91 9.48
N ALA A 143 16.50 -11.57 8.58
CA ALA A 143 15.95 -12.58 7.68
C ALA A 143 15.26 -13.75 8.43
N GLN A 144 15.74 -14.09 9.63
CA GLN A 144 15.11 -15.12 10.46
C GLN A 144 13.73 -14.68 11.01
N MET A 145 13.61 -13.44 11.46
CA MET A 145 12.34 -12.87 11.92
C MET A 145 11.34 -12.71 10.77
N GLU A 146 11.84 -12.34 9.58
CA GLU A 146 11.02 -12.23 8.37
C GLU A 146 10.55 -13.60 7.85
N GLU A 147 11.13 -14.71 8.35
CA GLU A 147 10.92 -16.07 7.86
C GLU A 147 11.24 -16.20 6.35
N ARG A 148 12.15 -15.35 5.86
CA ARG A 148 12.62 -15.30 4.45
C ARG A 148 14.06 -15.73 4.33
N TRP A 149 14.36 -16.88 4.91
CA TRP A 149 15.68 -17.48 4.86
C TRP A 149 15.60 -19.00 4.93
N PHE A 150 16.66 -19.67 4.47
CA PHE A 150 16.92 -21.07 4.77
C PHE A 150 18.40 -21.40 4.63
N GLN A 151 18.79 -22.57 5.14
CA GLN A 151 20.16 -23.09 5.04
C GLN A 151 20.10 -24.62 4.89
N VAL A 152 20.95 -25.18 4.03
CA VAL A 152 21.05 -26.63 3.83
C VAL A 152 22.41 -27.09 4.31
N GLY A 153 22.44 -27.87 5.40
CA GLY A 153 23.69 -28.29 6.04
C GLY A 153 24.56 -27.09 6.45
N ASP A 154 25.85 -27.17 6.16
CA ASP A 154 26.83 -26.12 6.49
C ASP A 154 26.98 -25.05 5.39
N SER A 155 26.01 -24.95 4.46
CA SER A 155 26.04 -23.93 3.41
C SER A 155 25.90 -22.51 3.97
N GLN A 156 26.26 -21.50 3.18
CA GLN A 156 25.84 -20.13 3.53
C GLN A 156 24.31 -20.05 3.53
N PRO A 157 23.71 -19.32 4.48
CA PRO A 157 22.27 -19.13 4.51
C PRO A 157 21.83 -18.29 3.30
N ILE A 158 20.76 -18.72 2.67
CA ILE A 158 20.08 -17.96 1.62
C ILE A 158 19.08 -17.04 2.31
N GLN A 159 19.17 -15.75 2.03
CA GLN A 159 18.34 -14.71 2.64
C GLN A 159 17.79 -13.81 1.53
N GLU A 160 16.46 -13.74 1.40
CA GLU A 160 15.83 -13.01 0.31
C GLU A 160 16.25 -11.54 0.28
N GLY A 161 16.23 -10.86 1.45
CA GLY A 161 16.61 -9.46 1.57
C GLY A 161 18.05 -9.15 1.14
N ASP A 162 18.98 -10.09 1.30
CA ASP A 162 20.37 -9.92 0.88
C ASP A 162 20.49 -10.04 -0.64
N MET A 163 19.81 -11.04 -1.21
CA MET A 163 19.79 -11.29 -2.65
C MET A 163 19.12 -10.15 -3.42
N THR A 164 17.96 -9.67 -2.96
CA THR A 164 17.26 -8.56 -3.62
C THR A 164 18.11 -7.29 -3.61
N LEU A 165 18.79 -6.97 -2.50
CA LEU A 165 19.70 -5.83 -2.42
C LEU A 165 20.91 -5.97 -3.35
N LEU A 166 21.47 -7.17 -3.44
CA LEU A 166 22.57 -7.46 -4.36
C LEU A 166 22.12 -7.25 -5.82
N VAL A 167 20.96 -7.77 -6.20
CA VAL A 167 20.38 -7.57 -7.54
C VAL A 167 20.16 -6.08 -7.80
N ALA A 168 19.58 -5.33 -6.86
CA ALA A 168 19.37 -3.89 -7.00
C ALA A 168 20.69 -3.14 -7.25
N LYS A 169 21.76 -3.50 -6.51
CA LYS A 169 23.10 -2.92 -6.69
C LYS A 169 23.74 -3.28 -8.04
N LEU A 170 23.42 -4.44 -8.62
CA LEU A 170 23.89 -4.85 -9.94
C LEU A 170 23.10 -4.19 -11.09
N VAL A 171 21.78 -4.00 -10.90
CA VAL A 171 20.87 -3.41 -11.88
C VAL A 171 21.02 -1.89 -11.95
N ALA A 172 21.18 -1.22 -10.81
CA ALA A 172 21.31 0.24 -10.74
C ALA A 172 22.37 0.83 -11.71
N PRO A 173 23.64 0.36 -11.76
CA PRO A 173 24.62 0.90 -12.70
C PRO A 173 24.29 0.58 -14.16
N LYS A 174 23.56 -0.51 -14.46
CA LYS A 174 23.12 -0.83 -15.83
C LYS A 174 22.06 0.17 -16.30
N LEU A 175 21.06 0.44 -15.46
CA LEU A 175 20.02 1.44 -15.75
C LEU A 175 20.60 2.86 -15.89
N ARG A 176 21.55 3.23 -15.01
CA ARG A 176 22.25 4.52 -15.11
C ARG A 176 23.04 4.69 -16.41
N ARG A 177 23.68 3.61 -16.91
CA ARG A 177 24.36 3.65 -18.22
C ARG A 177 23.39 3.90 -19.38
N LEU A 178 22.13 3.51 -19.24
CA LEU A 178 21.06 3.80 -20.20
C LEU A 178 20.45 5.20 -19.99
N GLY A 179 20.98 6.05 -19.10
CA GLY A 179 20.53 7.44 -18.92
C GLY A 179 19.54 7.68 -17.77
N ALA A 180 19.08 6.62 -17.09
CA ALA A 180 18.15 6.78 -15.97
C ALA A 180 18.82 7.39 -14.72
N THR A 181 18.06 8.19 -13.98
CA THR A 181 18.40 8.52 -12.58
C THR A 181 17.87 7.39 -11.70
N VAL A 182 18.75 6.72 -10.96
CA VAL A 182 18.37 5.53 -10.16
C VAL A 182 18.66 5.73 -8.68
N SER A 183 17.64 5.52 -7.85
CA SER A 183 17.71 5.53 -6.39
C SER A 183 17.42 4.13 -5.82
N LEU A 184 18.01 3.79 -4.67
CA LEU A 184 17.69 2.57 -3.93
C LEU A 184 16.86 2.95 -2.71
N VAL A 185 15.67 2.35 -2.54
CA VAL A 185 14.79 2.60 -1.38
C VAL A 185 15.49 2.22 -0.06
N ARG A 186 16.33 1.18 -0.11
CA ARG A 186 17.32 0.87 0.94
C ARG A 186 18.66 0.49 0.34
N SER A 187 19.75 0.80 1.02
CA SER A 187 21.12 0.56 0.56
C SER A 187 21.89 -0.48 1.38
N GLN A 188 21.31 -0.94 2.49
CA GLN A 188 21.89 -1.84 3.49
C GLN A 188 20.84 -2.85 3.98
N ASN A 189 21.29 -3.93 4.63
CA ASN A 189 20.42 -4.95 5.24
C ASN A 189 19.99 -4.53 6.66
N VAL A 190 19.39 -3.35 6.75
CA VAL A 190 18.82 -2.77 7.98
C VAL A 190 17.47 -2.16 7.64
N PRO A 191 16.50 -2.17 8.58
CA PRO A 191 15.19 -1.56 8.36
C PRO A 191 15.33 -0.07 8.09
N VAL A 192 14.47 0.46 7.22
CA VAL A 192 14.34 1.91 7.02
C VAL A 192 13.37 2.52 8.03
N THR A 193 12.41 1.73 8.54
CA THR A 193 11.56 2.18 9.64
C THR A 193 12.35 2.44 10.92
N THR A 194 11.96 3.48 11.65
CA THR A 194 12.49 3.79 12.98
C THR A 194 11.86 2.92 14.07
N LYS A 195 10.71 2.29 13.79
CA LYS A 195 10.00 1.41 14.73
C LYS A 195 10.67 0.06 14.88
N ARG A 196 10.49 -0.57 16.04
CA ARG A 196 10.90 -1.94 16.36
C ARG A 196 9.72 -2.72 16.92
N PRO A 197 9.81 -4.07 17.03
CA PRO A 197 8.72 -4.87 17.58
C PRO A 197 8.19 -4.34 18.92
N ASP A 198 9.07 -3.90 19.83
CA ASP A 198 8.65 -3.38 21.13
C ASP A 198 7.74 -2.15 21.05
N ASP A 199 7.94 -1.28 20.05
CA ASP A 199 7.11 -0.10 19.82
C ASP A 199 5.68 -0.47 19.37
N LEU A 200 5.45 -1.71 18.96
CA LEU A 200 4.21 -2.19 18.33
C LEU A 200 3.39 -3.11 19.24
N ARG A 201 3.86 -3.38 20.46
CA ARG A 201 3.23 -4.33 21.40
C ARG A 201 1.78 -3.98 21.75
N GLU A 202 1.48 -2.70 21.96
CA GLU A 202 0.09 -2.29 22.28
C GLU A 202 -0.84 -2.42 21.07
N VAL A 203 -0.34 -2.15 19.87
CA VAL A 203 -1.10 -2.38 18.62
C VAL A 203 -1.34 -3.88 18.41
N ALA A 204 -0.31 -4.70 18.65
CA ALA A 204 -0.41 -6.15 18.58
C ALA A 204 -1.47 -6.71 19.55
N LYS A 205 -1.48 -6.26 20.81
CA LYS A 205 -2.51 -6.63 21.80
C LYS A 205 -3.92 -6.24 21.34
N ALA A 206 -4.09 -5.04 20.79
CA ALA A 206 -5.39 -4.58 20.29
C ALA A 206 -5.90 -5.45 19.13
N ILE A 207 -5.01 -5.81 18.19
CA ILE A 207 -5.34 -6.71 17.07
C ILE A 207 -5.73 -8.10 17.58
N LEU A 208 -4.95 -8.68 18.49
CA LEU A 208 -5.22 -10.00 19.08
C LEU A 208 -6.56 -10.04 19.81
N ARG A 209 -6.86 -9.02 20.62
CA ARG A 209 -8.15 -8.90 21.31
C ARG A 209 -9.32 -8.77 20.33
N ARG A 210 -9.16 -7.98 19.27
CA ARG A 210 -10.18 -7.86 18.20
C ARG A 210 -10.39 -9.18 17.46
N ALA A 211 -9.35 -10.01 17.35
CA ALA A 211 -9.41 -11.36 16.81
C ALA A 211 -9.94 -12.41 17.82
N GLY A 212 -10.37 -12.01 19.02
CA GLY A 212 -10.95 -12.90 20.03
C GLY A 212 -9.96 -13.49 21.04
N VAL A 213 -8.69 -13.05 21.04
CA VAL A 213 -7.69 -13.46 22.02
C VAL A 213 -7.74 -12.51 23.22
N GLU A 214 -8.56 -12.83 24.22
CA GLU A 214 -8.82 -11.95 25.37
C GLU A 214 -7.55 -11.63 26.19
N GLN A 215 -6.75 -12.66 26.45
CA GLN A 215 -5.51 -12.58 27.23
C GLN A 215 -4.34 -13.14 26.41
N PRO A 216 -3.80 -12.36 25.45
CA PRO A 216 -2.71 -12.83 24.62
C PRO A 216 -1.46 -13.05 25.46
N ARG A 217 -0.80 -14.19 25.26
CA ARG A 217 0.53 -14.45 25.86
C ARG A 217 1.54 -13.46 25.32
N ASP A 218 2.50 -13.06 26.15
CA ASP A 218 3.51 -12.10 25.73
C ASP A 218 4.51 -12.68 24.71
N ASP A 219 4.89 -13.95 24.86
CA ASP A 219 5.96 -14.60 24.08
C ASP A 219 5.58 -16.04 23.72
N PHE A 220 6.29 -16.61 22.74
CA PHE A 220 6.19 -17.99 22.27
C PHE A 220 7.42 -18.80 22.70
N ALA A 221 7.24 -20.10 22.99
CA ALA A 221 8.32 -20.95 23.50
C ALA A 221 9.41 -21.28 22.46
N GLY A 222 9.04 -21.25 21.17
CA GLY A 222 9.92 -21.54 20.05
C GLY A 222 9.15 -21.65 18.73
N PRO A 223 9.81 -22.03 17.63
CA PRO A 223 9.18 -22.14 16.32
C PRO A 223 8.03 -23.17 16.25
N ASP A 224 8.08 -24.24 17.04
CA ASP A 224 7.04 -25.29 17.10
C ASP A 224 5.87 -24.96 18.07
N ASP A 225 5.83 -23.76 18.66
CA ASP A 225 4.71 -23.33 19.51
C ASP A 225 3.43 -23.21 18.65
N GLN A 226 2.45 -24.09 18.88
CA GLN A 226 1.22 -24.17 18.09
C GLN A 226 0.37 -22.89 18.15
N GLU A 227 0.58 -22.07 19.18
CA GLU A 227 -0.18 -20.86 19.45
C GLU A 227 0.74 -19.63 19.35
N LYS A 228 1.86 -19.76 18.62
CA LYS A 228 2.85 -18.68 18.34
C LYS A 228 2.17 -17.45 17.77
N ASP A 229 1.24 -17.65 16.84
CA ASP A 229 0.50 -16.61 16.11
C ASP A 229 -0.43 -15.77 16.98
N LYS A 230 -0.78 -16.29 18.17
CA LYS A 230 -1.62 -15.60 19.18
C LYS A 230 -0.81 -14.87 20.25
N THR A 231 0.51 -14.76 20.09
CA THR A 231 1.39 -14.07 21.05
C THR A 231 1.64 -12.62 20.66
N VAL A 232 1.82 -11.76 21.66
CA VAL A 232 2.12 -10.33 21.46
C VAL A 232 3.44 -10.16 20.70
N ARG A 233 4.48 -10.93 21.05
CA ARG A 233 5.77 -10.89 20.36
C ARG A 233 5.62 -11.19 18.88
N TRP A 234 5.01 -12.32 18.52
CA TRP A 234 4.89 -12.70 17.10
C TRP A 234 4.12 -11.64 16.30
N GLN A 235 2.98 -11.18 16.81
CA GLN A 235 2.24 -10.12 16.14
C GLN A 235 3.03 -8.81 16.03
N SER A 236 3.81 -8.46 17.04
CA SER A 236 4.67 -7.27 17.00
C SER A 236 5.78 -7.40 15.94
N GLU A 237 6.35 -8.59 15.80
CA GLU A 237 7.33 -8.91 14.74
C GLU A 237 6.68 -8.81 13.36
N ILE A 238 5.49 -9.41 13.15
CA ILE A 238 4.72 -9.29 11.90
C ILE A 238 4.45 -7.83 11.55
N LEU A 239 3.92 -7.04 12.50
CA LEU A 239 3.63 -5.62 12.30
C LEU A 239 4.89 -4.83 11.95
N PHE A 240 6.04 -5.18 12.53
CA PHE A 240 7.30 -4.51 12.27
C PHE A 240 7.73 -4.67 10.80
N TYR A 241 7.88 -5.90 10.31
CA TYR A 241 8.46 -6.10 8.98
C TYR A 241 7.43 -6.09 7.84
N ARG A 242 6.14 -6.43 8.09
CA ARG A 242 5.09 -6.41 7.04
C ARG A 242 4.34 -5.10 6.95
N ASN A 243 4.16 -4.38 8.06
CA ASN A 243 3.38 -3.15 8.05
C ASN A 243 4.28 -1.92 8.19
N SER A 244 5.05 -1.82 9.27
CA SER A 244 5.84 -0.60 9.54
C SER A 244 6.94 -0.39 8.51
N GLU A 245 7.74 -1.42 8.22
CA GLU A 245 8.83 -1.34 7.23
C GLU A 245 8.30 -1.05 5.81
N ILE A 246 7.28 -1.78 5.36
CA ILE A 246 6.71 -1.59 4.00
C ILE A 246 6.08 -0.21 3.86
N ARG A 247 5.36 0.28 4.88
CA ARG A 247 4.77 1.62 4.86
C ARG A 247 5.82 2.72 4.85
N GLU A 248 6.92 2.56 5.57
CA GLU A 248 8.02 3.55 5.54
C GLU A 248 8.70 3.58 4.17
N ARG A 249 8.90 2.43 3.53
CA ARG A 249 9.39 2.38 2.14
C ARG A 249 8.46 3.10 1.17
N ALA A 250 7.16 2.86 1.30
CA ALA A 250 6.15 3.56 0.50
C ALA A 250 6.19 5.09 0.75
N ARG A 251 6.37 5.52 2.01
CA ARG A 251 6.53 6.93 2.37
C ARG A 251 7.76 7.55 1.69
N ILE A 252 8.93 6.91 1.79
CA ILE A 252 10.16 7.36 1.12
C ILE A 252 9.95 7.48 -0.40
N VAL A 253 9.32 6.49 -1.02
CA VAL A 253 9.03 6.49 -2.46
C VAL A 253 8.11 7.67 -2.83
N ASN A 254 6.98 7.81 -2.13
CA ASN A 254 5.91 8.74 -2.50
C ASN A 254 6.21 10.19 -2.11
N GLU A 255 6.90 10.42 -0.99
CA GLU A 255 7.08 11.76 -0.42
C GLU A 255 8.45 12.35 -0.74
N GLU A 256 9.49 11.52 -0.75
CA GLU A 256 10.89 11.97 -0.89
C GLU A 256 11.44 11.72 -2.30
N MET A 257 11.41 10.48 -2.78
CA MET A 257 12.01 10.11 -4.07
C MET A 257 11.22 10.60 -5.27
N LYS A 258 9.89 10.42 -5.21
CA LYS A 258 8.94 10.76 -6.29
C LYS A 258 9.45 10.31 -7.67
N PRO A 259 9.72 8.99 -7.84
CA PRO A 259 10.19 8.45 -9.10
C PRO A 259 9.05 8.40 -10.13
N ASP A 260 9.42 8.24 -11.40
CA ASP A 260 8.47 7.96 -12.48
C ASP A 260 8.11 6.46 -12.51
N LEU A 261 9.01 5.58 -12.04
CA LEU A 261 8.82 4.14 -11.95
C LEU A 261 9.45 3.57 -10.68
N VAL A 262 8.74 2.65 -10.02
CA VAL A 262 9.27 1.84 -8.92
C VAL A 262 9.35 0.39 -9.38
N LEU A 263 10.51 -0.24 -9.17
CA LEU A 263 10.69 -1.67 -9.39
C LEU A 263 10.93 -2.36 -8.05
N CYS A 264 9.92 -3.11 -7.58
CA CYS A 264 10.03 -3.94 -6.38
C CYS A 264 10.63 -5.30 -6.75
N LEU A 265 11.76 -5.64 -6.12
CA LEU A 265 12.53 -6.85 -6.45
C LEU A 265 12.36 -7.89 -5.35
N HIS A 266 11.93 -9.09 -5.72
CA HIS A 266 11.70 -10.21 -4.79
C HIS A 266 12.20 -11.52 -5.38
N PHE A 267 12.42 -12.50 -4.51
CA PHE A 267 12.61 -13.89 -4.89
C PHE A 267 11.52 -14.72 -4.24
N ASN A 268 10.75 -15.45 -5.04
CA ASN A 268 9.83 -16.42 -4.47
C ASN A 268 10.60 -17.71 -4.10
N ALA A 269 10.04 -18.48 -3.17
CA ALA A 269 10.54 -19.80 -2.82
C ALA A 269 9.43 -20.83 -3.01
N GLU A 270 9.77 -21.95 -3.62
CA GLU A 270 8.87 -23.09 -3.70
C GLU A 270 8.79 -23.81 -2.36
N SER A 271 7.64 -24.42 -2.11
CA SER A 271 7.41 -25.15 -0.85
C SER A 271 8.22 -26.44 -0.81
N TRP A 272 8.79 -26.72 0.36
CA TRP A 272 9.39 -28.01 0.69
C TRP A 272 8.28 -29.04 0.92
N ASP A 273 8.53 -30.32 0.62
CA ASP A 273 7.59 -31.39 0.97
C ASP A 273 7.43 -31.51 2.50
N ASP A 274 8.56 -31.52 3.22
CA ASP A 274 8.64 -31.50 4.68
C ASP A 274 9.48 -30.29 5.12
N PRO A 275 8.87 -29.26 5.75
CA PRO A 275 9.59 -28.11 6.29
C PRO A 275 10.66 -28.47 7.33
N LYS A 276 10.56 -29.64 7.99
CA LYS A 276 11.56 -30.12 8.97
C LYS A 276 12.75 -30.81 8.31
N SER A 277 12.65 -31.12 7.02
CA SER A 277 13.69 -31.77 6.24
C SER A 277 13.92 -31.01 4.92
N PRO A 278 14.53 -29.82 4.98
CA PRO A 278 14.71 -28.98 3.81
C PRO A 278 15.58 -29.67 2.72
N ARG A 279 14.99 -29.93 1.53
CA ARG A 279 15.68 -30.31 0.28
C ARG A 279 15.51 -29.28 -0.86
N LEU A 280 16.57 -29.06 -1.63
CA LEU A 280 16.50 -28.25 -2.86
C LEU A 280 15.61 -28.94 -3.90
N ILE A 281 14.86 -28.13 -4.65
CA ILE A 281 13.99 -28.60 -5.74
C ILE A 281 14.25 -27.82 -7.02
N ASP A 282 13.99 -28.44 -8.17
CA ASP A 282 14.32 -27.87 -9.49
C ASP A 282 13.22 -26.97 -10.08
N ARG A 283 12.08 -26.84 -9.38
CA ARG A 283 10.97 -26.00 -9.86
C ARG A 283 11.31 -24.53 -9.69
N ASN A 284 11.22 -23.80 -10.80
CA ASN A 284 11.50 -22.37 -10.87
C ASN A 284 10.49 -21.71 -11.80
N HIS A 285 10.09 -20.48 -11.48
CA HIS A 285 9.08 -19.74 -12.21
C HIS A 285 9.31 -18.23 -12.10
N LEU A 286 8.74 -17.48 -13.03
CA LEU A 286 8.78 -16.02 -13.07
C LEU A 286 7.45 -15.45 -12.57
N HIS A 287 7.54 -14.46 -11.69
CA HIS A 287 6.41 -13.62 -11.31
C HIS A 287 6.61 -12.21 -11.84
N MET A 288 5.55 -11.61 -12.34
CA MET A 288 5.45 -10.18 -12.60
C MET A 288 4.13 -9.71 -12.00
N LEU A 289 4.21 -8.87 -10.97
CA LEU A 289 3.04 -8.43 -10.22
C LEU A 289 2.81 -6.95 -10.48
N VAL A 290 1.55 -6.61 -10.70
CA VAL A 290 1.06 -5.23 -10.75
C VAL A 290 -0.08 -5.12 -9.75
N ASN A 291 -0.32 -3.91 -9.26
CA ASN A 291 -1.38 -3.69 -8.29
C ASN A 291 -2.77 -3.86 -8.93
N GLY A 292 -3.60 -4.69 -8.32
CA GLY A 292 -4.95 -5.02 -8.78
C GLY A 292 -5.47 -6.25 -8.03
N SER A 293 -6.55 -6.86 -8.53
CA SER A 293 -7.11 -8.12 -8.01
C SER A 293 -7.43 -8.15 -6.51
N TYR A 294 -7.77 -7.01 -5.92
CA TYR A 294 -8.15 -6.87 -4.52
C TYR A 294 -9.31 -7.81 -4.17
N LEU A 295 -9.18 -8.49 -3.02
CA LEU A 295 -10.20 -9.36 -2.47
C LEU A 295 -11.27 -8.56 -1.72
N PRO A 296 -12.53 -9.04 -1.66
CA PRO A 296 -13.58 -8.37 -0.89
C PRO A 296 -13.23 -8.08 0.58
N PRO A 297 -12.55 -8.98 1.33
CA PRO A 297 -12.13 -8.68 2.70
C PRO A 297 -11.07 -7.56 2.80
N GLU A 298 -10.24 -7.38 1.77
CA GLU A 298 -9.26 -6.29 1.72
C GLU A 298 -9.96 -4.95 1.49
N LEU A 299 -10.93 -4.92 0.57
CA LEU A 299 -11.73 -3.73 0.27
C LEU A 299 -12.66 -3.31 1.42
N ALA A 300 -12.86 -4.17 2.41
CA ALA A 300 -13.53 -3.79 3.66
C ALA A 300 -12.70 -2.77 4.47
N PHE A 301 -11.38 -2.72 4.29
CA PHE A 301 -10.56 -1.68 4.92
C PHE A 301 -10.67 -0.36 4.14
N ASP A 302 -10.92 0.72 4.87
CA ASP A 302 -11.21 2.03 4.30
C ASP A 302 -9.97 2.62 3.61
N ASP A 303 -8.77 2.42 4.17
CA ASP A 303 -7.50 2.83 3.58
C ASP A 303 -7.15 2.03 2.31
N VAL A 304 -7.40 0.73 2.30
CA VAL A 304 -7.18 -0.11 1.12
C VAL A 304 -8.11 0.28 -0.02
N ARG A 305 -9.41 0.47 0.28
CA ARG A 305 -10.40 0.91 -0.71
C ARG A 305 -10.07 2.31 -1.26
N PHE A 306 -9.64 3.22 -0.41
CA PHE A 306 -9.21 4.55 -0.84
C PHE A 306 -8.02 4.49 -1.81
N GLU A 307 -6.97 3.73 -1.51
CA GLU A 307 -5.81 3.57 -2.39
C GLU A 307 -6.18 2.92 -3.73
N MET A 308 -7.03 1.88 -3.71
CA MET A 308 -7.57 1.28 -4.94
C MET A 308 -8.30 2.33 -5.79
N LEU A 309 -9.19 3.12 -5.20
CA LEU A 309 -9.95 4.17 -5.90
C LEU A 309 -9.03 5.25 -6.47
N ARG A 310 -8.01 5.69 -5.71
CA ARG A 310 -7.00 6.64 -6.21
C ARG A 310 -6.33 6.13 -7.49
N ARG A 311 -5.92 4.85 -7.51
CA ARG A 311 -5.24 4.24 -8.66
C ARG A 311 -6.17 4.04 -9.85
N LEU A 312 -7.40 3.58 -9.58
CA LEU A 312 -8.45 3.40 -10.58
C LEU A 312 -8.77 4.73 -11.26
N LEU A 313 -9.12 5.76 -10.49
CA LEU A 313 -9.50 7.07 -11.01
C LEU A 313 -8.33 7.79 -11.70
N SER A 314 -7.09 7.51 -11.28
CA SER A 314 -5.87 7.99 -11.94
C SER A 314 -5.54 7.24 -13.24
N ARG A 315 -6.24 6.13 -13.54
CA ARG A 315 -5.94 5.23 -14.67
C ARG A 315 -4.48 4.77 -14.67
N THR A 316 -3.94 4.43 -13.50
CA THR A 316 -2.52 4.02 -13.36
C THR A 316 -2.25 2.70 -14.10
N HIS A 317 -3.25 1.81 -14.17
CA HIS A 317 -3.15 0.54 -14.87
C HIS A 317 -2.89 0.67 -16.39
N GLU A 318 -3.28 1.78 -17.01
CA GLU A 318 -2.99 2.05 -18.44
C GLU A 318 -1.49 2.11 -18.73
N ASP A 319 -0.68 2.50 -17.74
CA ASP A 319 0.77 2.58 -17.86
C ASP A 319 1.46 1.31 -17.31
N GLU A 320 0.96 0.79 -16.18
CA GLU A 320 1.59 -0.36 -15.50
C GLU A 320 1.42 -1.67 -16.25
N LEU A 321 0.23 -1.95 -16.81
CA LEU A 321 -0.04 -3.23 -17.48
C LEU A 321 0.83 -3.41 -18.73
N PRO A 322 0.93 -2.44 -19.67
CA PRO A 322 1.82 -2.59 -20.83
C PRO A 322 3.28 -2.70 -20.41
N LEU A 323 3.72 -1.95 -19.39
CA LEU A 323 5.09 -2.01 -18.90
C LEU A 323 5.41 -3.39 -18.31
N ALA A 324 4.51 -3.94 -17.49
CA ALA A 324 4.64 -5.27 -16.91
C ALA A 324 4.66 -6.36 -17.99
N GLU A 325 3.78 -6.27 -18.99
CA GLU A 325 3.74 -7.21 -20.12
C GLU A 325 5.07 -7.24 -20.88
N LYS A 326 5.60 -6.06 -21.27
CA LYS A 326 6.90 -5.99 -21.96
C LYS A 326 8.05 -6.50 -21.09
N SER A 327 8.02 -6.19 -19.80
CA SER A 327 9.04 -6.65 -18.84
C SER A 327 9.00 -8.16 -18.65
N ALA A 328 7.81 -8.74 -18.49
CA ALA A 328 7.60 -10.17 -18.38
C ALA A 328 8.10 -10.90 -19.63
N LEU A 329 7.71 -10.45 -20.83
CA LEU A 329 8.18 -11.02 -22.10
C LEU A 329 9.71 -10.97 -22.23
N ALA A 330 10.34 -9.87 -21.84
CA ALA A 330 11.79 -9.73 -21.89
C ALA A 330 12.48 -10.68 -20.91
N LEU A 331 11.96 -10.79 -19.68
CA LEU A 331 12.48 -11.70 -18.65
C LEU A 331 12.31 -13.16 -19.08
N THR A 332 11.12 -13.59 -19.49
CA THR A 332 10.87 -14.95 -19.99
C THR A 332 11.81 -15.33 -21.12
N ARG A 333 12.04 -14.45 -22.10
CA ARG A 333 13.01 -14.72 -23.19
C ARG A 333 14.44 -14.89 -22.69
N ARG A 334 14.83 -14.17 -21.64
CA ARG A 334 16.22 -14.18 -21.12
C ARG A 334 16.47 -15.30 -20.12
N THR A 335 15.49 -15.61 -19.29
CA THR A 335 15.63 -16.60 -18.22
C THR A 335 15.10 -17.97 -18.61
N GLN A 336 14.24 -18.04 -19.65
CA GLN A 336 13.50 -19.24 -20.05
C GLN A 336 12.62 -19.81 -18.92
N LEU A 337 12.34 -19.02 -17.88
CA LEU A 337 11.49 -19.43 -16.78
C LEU A 337 10.01 -19.37 -17.21
N PRO A 338 9.22 -20.40 -16.87
CA PRO A 338 7.78 -20.37 -17.10
C PRO A 338 7.11 -19.32 -16.19
N PRO A 339 5.95 -18.77 -16.57
CA PRO A 339 5.16 -17.97 -15.65
C PRO A 339 4.71 -18.84 -14.47
N TYR A 340 4.61 -18.24 -13.28
CA TYR A 340 3.93 -18.90 -12.18
C TYR A 340 2.42 -18.95 -12.44
N GLU A 341 1.83 -20.13 -12.26
CA GLU A 341 0.38 -20.33 -12.38
C GLU A 341 -0.25 -20.29 -10.99
N TYR A 342 -1.08 -19.28 -10.75
CA TYR A 342 -1.85 -19.20 -9.51
C TYR A 342 -2.99 -20.22 -9.56
N THR A 343 -2.87 -21.26 -8.73
CA THR A 343 -3.82 -22.40 -8.67
C THR A 343 -4.97 -22.19 -7.71
N THR A 344 -4.97 -21.10 -6.95
CA THR A 344 -6.03 -20.75 -6.01
C THR A 344 -6.73 -19.47 -6.41
N GLU A 345 -7.95 -19.30 -5.93
CA GLU A 345 -8.66 -18.02 -5.97
C GLU A 345 -8.03 -16.97 -5.04
N ASN A 346 -6.76 -17.07 -4.65
CA ASN A 346 -6.02 -16.04 -3.95
C ASN A 346 -4.85 -15.61 -4.84
N VAL A 347 -5.18 -14.78 -5.84
CA VAL A 347 -4.17 -14.04 -6.60
C VAL A 347 -4.03 -12.73 -5.85
N THR A 348 -3.12 -12.68 -4.89
CA THR A 348 -2.78 -11.48 -4.11
C THR A 348 -1.50 -10.86 -4.62
#